data_AF-A0ABD7JR21-F1
#
_entry.id   AF-A0ABD7JR21-F1
#
_cell.length_a   1.000
_cell.length_b   1.000
_cell.length_c   1.000
_cell.angle_alpha   90.00
_cell.angle_beta   90.00
_cell.angle_gamma   90.00
#
_symmetry.space_group_name_H-M   'P 1'
#
loop_
_entity.id
_entity.type
_entity.pdbx_description
1 polymer ?
#
loop_
_entity_poly.entity_id
_entity_poly.type
_entity_poly.pdbx_seq_one_letter_code
_entity_poly.pdbx_strand_id
1 'polypeptide(L)'
;PADCTDPDLIQRDIAANMRRSVEACLEVGRGLQVLKKACGHGEFADRLEVLGIDRHVAARFMQSAAKFASLGNNSTLTKAIGNQT
;
A
#
# COMPACT_ATOMS: atom_id res chain seq x y z
N PRO A 1 14.25 -7.12 -31.92
CA PRO A 1 13.20 -7.69 -31.04
C PRO A 1 13.70 -8.83 -30.11
N ALA A 2 14.97 -8.78 -29.67
CA ALA A 2 15.56 -9.81 -28.78
C ALA A 2 15.67 -9.37 -27.31
N ASP A 3 15.37 -8.11 -26.99
CA ASP A 3 15.52 -7.55 -25.63
C ASP A 3 14.32 -7.78 -24.70
N CYS A 4 13.24 -8.41 -25.17
CA CYS A 4 12.04 -8.65 -24.35
C CYS A 4 12.05 -9.98 -23.59
N THR A 5 13.09 -10.81 -23.76
CA THR A 5 13.22 -12.13 -23.12
C THR A 5 14.43 -12.25 -22.20
N ASP A 6 15.20 -11.17 -22.01
CA ASP A 6 16.29 -11.15 -21.03
C ASP A 6 15.69 -11.31 -19.61
N PRO A 7 16.05 -12.38 -18.87
CA PRO A 7 15.55 -12.62 -17.53
C PRO A 7 15.79 -11.45 -16.56
N ASP A 8 16.90 -10.73 -16.68
CA ASP A 8 17.23 -9.62 -15.78
C ASP A 8 16.33 -8.41 -16.03
N LEU A 9 15.99 -8.14 -17.30
CA LEU A 9 15.03 -7.10 -17.67
C LEU A 9 13.63 -7.45 -17.19
N ILE A 10 13.21 -8.71 -17.36
CA ILE A 10 11.91 -9.20 -16.85
C ILE A 10 11.84 -9.08 -15.33
N GLN A 11 12.88 -9.50 -14.62
CA GLN A 11 12.94 -9.42 -13.16
C GLN A 11 12.83 -7.98 -12.67
N ARG A 12 13.55 -7.05 -13.32
CA ARG A 12 13.49 -5.61 -12.99
C ARG A 12 12.08 -5.06 -13.17
N ASP A 13 11.40 -5.43 -14.26
CA ASP A 13 10.05 -4.96 -14.55
C ASP A 13 9.03 -5.52 -13.54
N ILE A 14 9.16 -6.79 -13.15
CA ILE A 14 8.36 -7.39 -12.07
C ILE A 14 8.59 -6.64 -10.76
N ALA A 15 9.84 -6.39 -10.37
CA ALA A 15 10.15 -5.66 -9.14
C ALA A 15 9.57 -4.24 -9.15
N ALA A 16 9.67 -3.53 -10.28
CA ALA A 16 9.08 -2.21 -10.45
C ALA A 16 7.55 -2.24 -10.38
N ASN A 17 6.90 -3.26 -10.95
CA ASN A 17 5.46 -3.44 -10.85
C ASN A 17 5.01 -3.77 -9.41
N MET A 18 5.72 -4.67 -8.73
CA MET A 18 5.45 -5.02 -7.33
C MET A 18 5.54 -3.78 -6.44
N ARG A 19 6.58 -2.98 -6.58
CA ARG A 19 6.75 -1.74 -5.81
C ARG A 19 5.58 -0.79 -6.02
N ARG A 20 5.24 -0.47 -7.28
CA ARG A 20 4.11 0.42 -7.61
C ARG A 20 2.78 -0.12 -7.07
N SER A 21 2.57 -1.43 -7.18
CA SER A 21 1.34 -2.09 -6.70
C SER A 21 1.23 -2.00 -5.17
N VAL A 22 2.32 -2.22 -4.44
CA VAL A 22 2.35 -2.08 -2.98
C VAL A 22 2.09 -0.63 -2.56
N GLU A 23 2.74 0.34 -3.21
CA GLU A 23 2.54 1.76 -2.93
C GLU A 23 1.07 2.19 -3.12
N ALA A 24 0.46 1.79 -4.24
CA ALA A 24 -0.96 2.06 -4.52
C ALA A 24 -1.89 1.41 -3.46
N CYS A 25 -1.63 0.15 -3.09
CA CYS A 25 -2.39 -0.54 -2.04
C CYS A 25 -2.30 0.18 -0.68
N LEU A 26 -1.12 0.70 -0.32
CA LEU A 26 -0.95 1.45 0.93
C LEU A 26 -1.68 2.80 0.89
N GLU A 27 -1.69 3.47 -0.25
CA GLU A 27 -2.43 4.73 -0.44
C GLU A 27 -3.94 4.52 -0.29
N VAL A 28 -4.50 3.45 -0.88
CA VAL A 28 -5.90 3.04 -0.65
C VAL A 28 -6.18 2.85 0.84
N GLY A 29 -5.31 2.15 1.56
CA GLY A 29 -5.46 1.96 3.00
C GLY A 29 -5.49 3.25 3.81
N ARG A 30 -4.65 4.25 3.45
CA ARG A 30 -4.66 5.58 4.07
C ARG A 30 -5.94 6.35 3.73
N GLY A 31 -6.36 6.32 2.46
CA GLY A 31 -7.61 6.94 2.02
C GLY A 31 -8.82 6.39 2.77
N LEU A 32 -8.90 5.07 2.94
CA LEU A 32 -9.95 4.41 3.71
C LEU A 32 -9.97 4.83 5.19
N GLN A 33 -8.80 5.04 5.81
CA GLN A 33 -8.74 5.55 7.19
C GLN A 33 -9.28 6.97 7.30
N VAL A 34 -8.94 7.84 6.35
CA VAL A 34 -9.45 9.23 6.30
C VAL A 34 -10.96 9.22 6.07
N LEU A 35 -11.42 8.44 5.09
CA LEU A 35 -12.84 8.28 4.78
C LEU A 35 -13.63 7.82 6.00
N LYS A 36 -13.13 6.80 6.72
CA LYS A 36 -13.77 6.31 7.95
C LYS A 36 -13.88 7.38 9.04
N LYS A 37 -12.88 8.26 9.18
CA LYS A 37 -12.91 9.37 10.15
C LYS A 37 -13.88 10.47 9.74
N ALA A 38 -14.09 10.67 8.44
CA ALA A 38 -15.03 11.65 7.91
C ALA A 38 -16.49 11.18 7.95
N CYS A 39 -16.74 9.87 8.06
CA CYS A 39 -18.07 9.29 8.11
C CYS A 39 -18.66 9.28 9.53
N GLY A 40 -19.97 9.51 9.63
CA GLY A 40 -20.75 9.27 10.85
C GLY A 40 -20.90 7.78 11.18
N HIS A 41 -21.61 7.46 12.27
CA HIS A 41 -21.89 6.07 12.64
C HIS A 41 -22.71 5.38 11.53
N GLY A 42 -22.24 4.23 11.04
CA GLY A 42 -22.91 3.47 9.98
C GLY A 42 -22.52 3.90 8.56
N GLU A 43 -22.35 5.19 8.29
CA GLU A 43 -22.11 5.73 6.94
C GLU A 43 -20.87 5.16 6.23
N PHE A 44 -19.85 4.74 7.00
CA PHE A 44 -18.66 4.14 6.39
C PHE A 44 -18.98 2.84 5.63
N ALA A 45 -19.96 2.05 6.08
CA ALA A 45 -20.35 0.82 5.38
C ALA A 45 -20.92 1.15 4.00
N ASP A 46 -21.81 2.13 3.91
CA ASP A 46 -22.41 2.60 2.65
C ASP A 46 -21.33 3.10 1.67
N ARG A 47 -20.30 3.78 2.17
CA ARG A 47 -19.17 4.21 1.33
C ARG A 47 -18.35 3.04 0.79
N LEU A 48 -18.19 1.96 1.56
CA LEU A 48 -17.50 0.76 1.09
C LEU A 48 -18.29 0.03 -0.01
N GLU A 49 -19.63 0.02 0.08
CA GLU A 49 -20.49 -0.53 -0.97
C GLU A 49 -20.34 0.22 -2.29
N VAL A 50 -20.30 1.57 -2.25
CA VAL A 50 -20.05 2.40 -3.45
C VAL A 50 -18.69 2.10 -4.08
N LEU A 51 -17.67 1.83 -3.26
CA LEU A 51 -16.34 1.46 -3.74
C LEU A 51 -16.26 -0.01 -4.21
N GLY A 52 -17.28 -0.83 -3.95
CA GLY A 52 -17.27 -2.26 -4.25
C GLY A 52 -16.25 -3.05 -3.43
N ILE A 53 -15.91 -2.58 -2.23
CA ILE A 53 -14.90 -3.20 -1.37
C ILE A 53 -15.56 -3.83 -0.14
N ASP A 54 -15.29 -5.10 0.10
CA ASP A 54 -15.72 -5.78 1.32
C ASP A 54 -15.11 -5.16 2.59
N ARG A 55 -15.88 -5.14 3.68
CA ARG A 55 -15.46 -4.55 4.96
C ARG A 55 -14.19 -5.16 5.54
N HIS A 56 -14.01 -6.48 5.42
CA HIS A 56 -12.80 -7.14 5.91
C HIS A 56 -11.60 -6.80 5.03
N VAL A 57 -11.78 -6.72 3.72
CA VAL A 57 -10.74 -6.28 2.78
C VAL A 57 -10.31 -4.84 3.07
N ALA A 58 -11.26 -3.92 3.23
CA ALA A 58 -10.98 -2.54 3.63
C ALA A 58 -10.20 -2.47 4.95
N ALA A 59 -10.59 -3.28 5.95
CA ALA A 59 -9.88 -3.37 7.22
C ALA A 59 -8.43 -3.84 7.06
N ARG A 60 -8.15 -4.78 6.15
CA ARG A 60 -6.78 -5.23 5.86
C ARG A 60 -5.95 -4.15 5.20
N PHE A 61 -6.49 -3.42 4.22
CA PHE A 61 -5.80 -2.27 3.63
C PHE A 61 -5.43 -1.22 4.69
N MET A 62 -6.38 -0.83 5.53
CA MET A 62 -6.13 0.13 6.61
C MET A 62 -5.08 -0.37 7.62
N GLN A 63 -5.13 -1.65 8.00
CA GLN A 63 -4.14 -2.24 8.92
C GLN A 63 -2.73 -2.25 8.32
N SER A 64 -2.60 -2.66 7.06
CA SER A 64 -1.31 -2.67 6.35
C SER A 64 -0.74 -1.26 6.24
N ALA A 65 -1.56 -0.29 5.85
CA ALA A 65 -1.17 1.11 5.81
C ALA A 65 -0.67 1.65 7.16
N ALA A 66 -1.37 1.35 8.26
CA ALA A 66 -0.98 1.75 9.60
C ALA A 66 0.37 1.15 10.02
N LYS A 67 0.56 -0.16 9.79
CA LYS A 67 1.81 -0.86 10.11
C LYS A 67 2.98 -0.30 9.31
N PHE A 68 2.82 -0.10 8.00
CA PHE A 68 3.88 0.48 7.17
C PHE A 68 4.24 1.92 7.57
N ALA A 69 3.25 2.73 7.94
CA ALA A 69 3.52 4.08 8.46
C ALA A 69 4.36 4.02 9.75
N SER A 70 4.11 3.05 10.64
CA SER A 70 4.92 2.87 11.86
C SER A 70 6.35 2.36 11.59
N LEU A 71 6.59 1.65 10.48
CA LEU A 71 7.93 1.17 10.13
C LEU A 71 8.88 2.30 9.71
N GLY A 72 8.36 3.38 9.11
CA GLY A 72 9.16 4.58 8.82
C GLY A 72 9.63 5.33 10.09
N ASN A 73 8.92 5.14 11.20
CA ASN A 73 9.26 5.70 12.51
C ASN A 73 10.13 4.77 13.36
N ASN A 74 10.43 3.55 12.88
CA ASN A 74 11.38 2.66 13.53
C ASN A 74 12.80 3.14 13.20
N SER A 75 13.45 3.77 14.19
CA SER A 75 14.84 4.24 14.18
C SER A 75 15.85 3.23 13.61
N THR A 76 15.55 1.93 13.67
CA THR A 76 16.35 0.85 13.08
C THR A 76 16.36 0.83 11.55
N LEU A 77 15.26 1.20 10.88
CA LEU A 77 15.19 1.25 9.41
C LEU A 77 15.86 2.53 8.86
N THR A 78 15.73 3.66 9.55
CA THR A 78 16.39 4.92 9.21
C THR A 78 17.92 4.78 9.27
N LYS A 79 18.44 4.00 10.23
CA LYS A 79 19.88 3.67 10.31
C LYS A 79 20.36 2.78 9.16
N ALA A 80 19.52 1.89 8.65
CA ALA A 80 19.88 1.02 7.52
C ALA A 80 19.90 1.78 6.18
N ILE A 81 19.02 2.77 6.00
CA ILE A 81 18.98 3.61 4.79
C ILE A 81 20.13 4.63 4.78
N GLY A 82 20.58 5.11 5.94
CA GLY A 82 21.74 6.02 6.06
C GLY A 82 23.11 5.38 5.77
N ASN A 83 23.17 4.09 5.49
CA ASN A 83 24.42 3.34 5.28
C ASN A 83 24.57 2.78 3.85
N GLN A 84 23.78 3.30 2.89
CA GLN A 84 23.93 3.05 1.46
C GLN A 84 24.56 4.30 0.82
N THR A 85 25.89 4.32 0.79
CA THR A 85 26.72 5.17 -0.09
C THR A 85 27.32 4.32 -1.18
#